data_AF-A0A9N8M1H5-F1
#
_entry.id   AF-A0A9N8M1H5-F1
#
_cell.length_a   1.000
_cell.length_b   1.000
_cell.length_c   1.000
_cell.angle_alpha   90.00
_cell.angle_beta   90.00
_cell.angle_gamma   90.00
#
_symmetry.space_group_name_H-M   'P 1'
#
loop_
_entity.id
_entity.type
_entity.pdbx_description
1 polymer ?
#
loop_
_entity_poly.entity_id
_entity_poly.type
_entity_poly.pdbx_seq_one_letter_code
_entity_poly.pdbx_strand_id
1 'polypeptide(L)'
;MRFVLAAATILGFVSATAAIDNRRLVQFTGKSSTFCSRWNTACKNYTPKDTSLVYRNAYCNLGDYSGAHTDSQAKVFCSFVKKTSPDGPSTTVTKHIASEVGAKFL
;
A
#
# COMPACT_ATOMS: atom_id res chain seq x y z
N MET A 1 -6.90 -62.95 -12.00
CA MET A 1 -6.15 -61.81 -12.58
C MET A 1 -6.56 -60.56 -11.82
N ARG A 2 -5.66 -60.00 -11.01
CA ARG A 2 -5.87 -58.83 -10.14
C ARG A 2 -5.00 -57.70 -10.66
N PHE A 3 -5.57 -56.62 -11.14
CA PHE A 3 -4.91 -55.30 -11.14
C PHE A 3 -6.00 -54.22 -11.16
N VAL A 4 -6.33 -53.69 -9.97
CA VAL A 4 -7.08 -52.45 -9.83
C VAL A 4 -6.02 -51.35 -9.71
N LEU A 5 -5.78 -50.61 -10.79
CA LEU A 5 -4.98 -49.40 -10.78
C LEU A 5 -5.84 -48.26 -10.20
N ALA A 6 -5.62 -47.95 -8.92
CA ALA A 6 -6.16 -46.74 -8.30
C ALA A 6 -5.25 -45.56 -8.67
N ALA A 7 -5.67 -44.72 -9.61
CA ALA A 7 -5.01 -43.45 -9.92
C ALA A 7 -5.41 -42.41 -8.87
N ALA A 8 -4.51 -42.11 -7.94
CA ALA A 8 -4.69 -41.03 -6.97
C ALA A 8 -4.31 -39.68 -7.61
N THR A 9 -5.30 -38.94 -8.11
CA THR A 9 -5.11 -37.55 -8.54
C THR A 9 -5.00 -36.64 -7.32
N ILE A 10 -3.78 -36.23 -6.99
CA ILE A 10 -3.50 -35.19 -5.99
C ILE A 10 -3.82 -33.83 -6.64
N LEU A 11 -5.01 -33.29 -6.41
CA LEU A 11 -5.33 -31.90 -6.74
C LEU A 11 -4.65 -31.00 -5.71
N GLY A 12 -3.44 -30.53 -6.03
CA GLY A 12 -2.73 -29.53 -5.26
C GLY A 12 -3.49 -28.21 -5.27
N PHE A 13 -3.92 -27.74 -4.10
CA PHE A 13 -4.49 -26.41 -3.92
C PHE A 13 -3.40 -25.37 -4.17
N VAL A 14 -3.39 -24.76 -5.36
CA VAL A 14 -2.57 -23.58 -5.63
C VAL A 14 -3.23 -22.42 -4.90
N SER A 15 -2.73 -22.08 -3.70
CA SER A 15 -3.19 -20.89 -2.98
C SER A 15 -2.74 -19.65 -3.75
N ALA A 16 -3.63 -19.05 -4.53
CA ALA A 16 -3.39 -17.76 -5.15
C ALA A 16 -3.22 -16.71 -4.04
N THR A 17 -1.99 -16.25 -3.82
CA THR A 17 -1.73 -15.08 -2.99
C THR A 17 -2.17 -13.86 -3.79
N ALA A 18 -3.39 -13.37 -3.55
CA ALA A 18 -3.81 -12.09 -4.09
C ALA A 18 -2.91 -10.99 -3.49
N ALA A 19 -2.19 -10.26 -4.34
CA ALA A 19 -1.44 -9.10 -3.90
C ALA A 19 -2.45 -8.01 -3.47
N ILE A 20 -2.43 -7.65 -2.18
CA ILE A 20 -3.30 -6.60 -1.65
C ILE A 20 -2.80 -5.24 -2.17
N ASP A 21 -3.60 -4.59 -3.02
CA ASP A 21 -3.35 -3.22 -3.44
C ASP A 21 -3.85 -2.22 -2.39
N ASN A 22 -2.92 -1.60 -1.67
CA ASN A 22 -3.21 -0.62 -0.63
C ASN A 22 -3.19 0.83 -1.12
N ARG A 23 -3.06 1.06 -2.44
CA ARG A 23 -3.03 2.42 -3.01
C ARG A 23 -4.39 3.07 -2.88
N ARG A 24 -4.39 4.31 -2.40
CA ARG A 24 -5.59 5.13 -2.24
C ARG A 24 -5.49 6.34 -3.15
N LEU A 25 -6.61 6.70 -3.76
CA LEU A 25 -6.69 7.91 -4.56
C LEU A 25 -6.94 9.10 -3.64
N VAL A 26 -6.16 10.15 -3.83
CA VAL A 26 -6.35 11.42 -3.13
C VAL A 26 -6.37 12.57 -4.12
N GLN A 27 -7.17 13.58 -3.81
CA GLN A 27 -7.11 14.91 -4.40
C GLN A 27 -6.16 15.78 -3.59
N PHE A 28 -5.31 16.55 -4.27
CA PHE A 28 -4.40 17.50 -3.64
C PHE A 28 -4.50 18.88 -4.30
N THR A 29 -3.98 19.88 -3.60
CA THR A 29 -3.85 21.24 -4.11
C THR A 29 -2.39 21.68 -4.09
N GLY A 30 -2.04 22.66 -4.92
CA GLY A 30 -0.68 23.17 -5.05
C GLY A 30 0.13 22.49 -6.17
N LYS A 31 1.46 22.66 -6.13
CA LYS A 31 2.35 22.20 -7.22
C LYS A 31 2.51 20.68 -7.21
N SER A 32 2.03 20.02 -8.26
CA SER A 32 2.18 18.57 -8.48
C SER A 32 3.63 18.09 -8.39
N SER A 33 4.58 18.89 -8.89
CA SER A 33 6.02 18.61 -8.82
C SER A 33 6.58 18.38 -7.41
N THR A 34 5.90 18.90 -6.38
CA THR A 34 6.33 18.78 -4.98
C THR A 34 5.46 17.85 -4.14
N PHE A 35 4.28 17.48 -4.64
CA PHE A 35 3.29 16.72 -3.86
C PHE A 35 3.86 15.39 -3.36
N CYS A 36 4.44 14.59 -4.26
CA CYS A 36 5.01 13.29 -3.86
C CYS A 36 6.23 13.42 -2.95
N SER A 37 7.03 14.48 -3.07
CA SER A 37 8.11 14.74 -2.11
C SER A 37 7.54 15.01 -0.72
N ARG A 38 6.52 15.87 -0.61
CA ARG A 38 5.83 16.17 0.65
C ARG A 38 5.20 14.92 1.26
N TRP A 39 4.55 14.09 0.45
CA TRP A 39 3.99 12.80 0.89
C TRP A 39 5.05 11.88 1.50
N ASN A 40 6.17 11.69 0.79
CA ASN A 40 7.24 10.81 1.23
C ASN A 40 7.89 11.34 2.53
N THR A 41 8.11 12.65 2.63
CA THR A 41 8.65 13.27 3.84
C THR A 41 7.70 13.11 5.04
N ALA A 42 6.41 13.43 4.86
CA ALA A 42 5.40 13.25 5.91
C ALA A 42 5.31 11.79 6.37
N CYS A 43 5.28 10.84 5.43
CA CYS A 43 5.23 9.42 5.77
C CYS A 43 6.45 8.93 6.56
N LYS A 44 7.66 9.38 6.20
CA LYS A 44 8.90 9.03 6.92
C LYS A 44 9.00 9.68 8.30
N ASN A 45 8.49 10.91 8.44
CA ASN A 45 8.53 11.67 9.69
C ASN A 45 7.40 11.29 10.65
N TYR A 46 6.36 10.62 10.17
CA TYR A 46 5.25 10.18 11.00
C TYR A 46 5.73 9.21 12.08
N THR A 47 5.41 9.55 13.33
CA THR A 47 5.68 8.71 14.50
C THR A 47 4.38 8.01 14.92
N PRO A 48 4.25 6.69 14.69
CA PRO A 48 3.05 5.96 15.11
C PRO A 48 2.87 5.99 16.63
N LYS A 49 1.61 6.06 17.09
CA LYS A 49 1.28 5.89 18.51
C LYS A 49 1.71 4.52 19.04
N ASP A 50 1.62 3.49 18.20
CA ASP A 50 2.15 2.16 18.50
C ASP A 50 3.66 2.13 18.21
N THR A 51 4.46 2.19 19.28
CA THR A 51 5.93 2.24 19.21
C THR A 51 6.58 0.93 18.73
N SER A 52 5.80 -0.14 18.57
CA SER A 52 6.27 -1.39 17.95
C SER A 52 6.27 -1.33 16.43
N LEU A 53 5.68 -0.28 15.82
CA LEU A 53 5.69 -0.07 14.38
C LEU A 53 6.94 0.69 13.92
N VAL A 54 7.47 0.30 12.76
CA VAL A 54 8.55 0.98 12.04
C VAL A 54 8.15 1.23 10.60
N TYR A 55 8.66 2.34 10.05
CA TYR A 55 8.43 2.71 8.67
C TYR A 55 8.90 1.59 7.73
N ARG A 56 8.04 1.19 6.79
CA ARG A 56 8.40 0.23 5.74
C ARG A 56 8.59 0.93 4.41
N ASN A 57 7.54 1.59 3.92
CA ASN A 57 7.58 2.26 2.64
C ASN A 57 6.45 3.29 2.48
N ALA A 58 6.69 4.20 1.54
CA ALA A 58 5.72 5.14 1.03
C ALA A 58 5.62 4.97 -0.48
N TYR A 59 4.46 5.26 -1.03
CA TYR A 59 4.24 5.36 -2.46
C TYR A 59 3.46 6.62 -2.75
N CYS A 60 3.86 7.29 -3.82
CA CYS A 60 3.10 8.35 -4.43
C CYS A 60 3.35 8.30 -5.94
N ASN A 61 2.27 8.30 -6.70
CA ASN A 61 2.30 8.46 -8.13
C ASN A 61 1.20 9.42 -8.55
N LEU A 62 1.54 10.44 -9.32
CA LEU A 62 0.60 11.44 -9.79
C LEU A 62 -0.39 10.82 -10.77
N GLY A 63 -1.59 11.38 -10.77
CA GLY A 63 -2.73 10.96 -11.55
C GLY A 63 -3.57 9.86 -10.90
N ASP A 64 -4.75 9.68 -11.48
CA ASP A 64 -5.74 8.69 -11.07
C ASP A 64 -5.35 7.26 -11.52
N TYR A 65 -6.28 6.32 -11.40
CA TYR A 65 -6.05 4.92 -11.81
C TYR A 65 -5.88 4.75 -13.34
N SER A 66 -6.32 5.73 -14.15
CA SER A 66 -6.10 5.78 -15.60
C SER A 66 -4.82 6.53 -16.00
N GLY A 67 -4.23 7.31 -15.08
CA GLY A 67 -3.09 8.19 -15.34
C GLY A 67 -3.49 9.62 -15.72
N ALA A 68 -4.77 9.98 -15.63
CA ALA A 68 -5.27 11.34 -15.83
C ALA A 68 -5.13 12.18 -14.55
N HIS A 69 -5.43 13.49 -14.62
CA HIS A 69 -5.45 14.40 -13.45
C HIS A 69 -4.12 14.48 -12.68
N THR A 70 -2.98 14.45 -13.37
CA THR A 70 -1.63 14.47 -12.74
C THR A 70 -1.31 15.77 -12.00
N ASP A 71 -2.09 16.82 -12.22
CA ASP A 71 -1.99 18.11 -11.58
C ASP A 71 -2.78 18.23 -10.27
N SER A 72 -3.69 17.29 -9.99
CA SER A 72 -4.71 17.42 -8.94
C SER A 72 -5.01 16.14 -8.18
N GLN A 73 -4.58 14.97 -8.68
CA GLN A 73 -4.81 13.67 -8.04
C GLN A 73 -3.55 12.82 -7.97
N ALA A 74 -3.49 11.93 -6.98
CA ALA A 74 -2.40 10.98 -6.83
C ALA A 74 -2.85 9.68 -6.18
N LYS A 75 -2.23 8.57 -6.60
CA LYS A 75 -2.30 7.28 -5.91
C LYS A 75 -1.22 7.24 -4.84
N VAL A 76 -1.62 6.96 -3.60
CA VAL A 76 -0.73 7.06 -2.46
C VAL A 76 -0.89 5.90 -1.48
N PHE A 77 0.17 5.55 -0.78
CA PHE A 77 0.09 4.81 0.47
C PHE A 77 1.26 5.18 1.39
N CYS A 78 1.09 4.94 2.68
CA CYS A 78 2.14 5.02 3.69
C CYS A 78 1.99 3.83 4.65
N SER A 79 3.03 3.00 4.76
CA SER A 79 2.95 1.72 5.47
C SER A 79 4.07 1.53 6.50
N PHE A 80 3.68 0.86 7.58
CA PHE A 80 4.51 0.49 8.71
C PHE A 80 4.36 -1.00 9.00
N VAL A 81 5.38 -1.63 9.58
CA VAL A 81 5.36 -3.03 10.02
C VAL A 81 5.81 -3.13 11.47
N LYS A 82 5.50 -4.25 12.11
CA LYS A 82 6.01 -4.54 13.46
C LYS A 82 7.51 -4.76 13.40
N LYS A 83 8.25 -4.18 14.35
CA LYS A 83 9.71 -4.40 14.52
C LYS A 83 10.08 -5.88 14.58
N THR A 84 9.22 -6.68 15.21
CA THR A 84 9.41 -8.13 15.37
C THR A 84 9.01 -8.96 14.15
N SER A 85 8.37 -8.35 13.14
CA SER A 85 7.92 -9.02 11.92
C SER A 85 8.01 -8.06 10.73
N PRO A 86 9.24 -7.77 10.25
CA PRO A 86 9.45 -6.82 9.16
C PRO A 86 8.79 -7.26 7.83
N ASP A 87 8.64 -8.57 7.63
CA ASP A 87 7.95 -9.16 6.48
C ASP A 87 6.46 -9.40 6.72
N GLY A 88 5.97 -9.05 7.92
CA GLY A 88 4.60 -9.28 8.33
C GLY A 88 3.57 -8.33 7.68
N PRO A 89 2.32 -8.39 8.16
CA PRO A 89 1.25 -7.51 7.72
C PRO A 89 1.62 -6.04 7.91
N SER A 90 1.25 -5.21 6.94
CA SER A 90 1.49 -3.77 7.01
C SER A 90 0.30 -3.04 7.61
N THR A 91 0.58 -2.08 8.49
CA THR A 91 -0.37 -1.10 8.98
C THR A 91 -0.26 0.17 8.13
N THR A 92 -1.37 0.65 7.58
CA THR A 92 -1.39 1.85 6.76
C THR A 92 -1.83 3.08 7.55
N VAL A 93 -1.17 4.21 7.31
CA VAL A 93 -1.49 5.50 7.95
C VAL A 93 -1.81 6.58 6.93
N THR A 94 -2.14 6.17 5.70
CA THR A 94 -2.45 7.02 4.53
C THR A 94 -3.45 8.13 4.85
N LYS A 95 -4.46 7.87 5.72
CA LYS A 95 -5.44 8.88 6.15
C LYS A 95 -4.81 10.05 6.91
N HIS A 96 -3.90 9.73 7.83
CA HIS A 96 -3.19 10.75 8.61
C HIS A 96 -2.29 11.59 7.70
N ILE A 97 -1.50 10.91 6.86
CA ILE A 97 -0.57 11.59 5.94
C ILE A 97 -1.30 12.49 4.96
N ALA A 98 -2.44 12.06 4.40
CA ALA A 98 -3.23 12.90 3.51
C ALA A 98 -3.66 14.19 4.20
N SER A 99 -4.17 14.10 5.44
CA SER A 99 -4.53 15.28 6.22
C SER A 99 -3.32 16.21 6.47
N GLU A 100 -2.16 15.65 6.82
CA GLU A 100 -0.93 16.41 7.07
C GLU A 100 -0.45 17.18 5.84
N VAL A 101 -0.53 16.56 4.65
CA VAL A 101 -0.09 17.21 3.40
C VAL A 101 -1.18 18.06 2.73
N GLY A 102 -2.38 18.14 3.31
CA GLY A 102 -3.51 18.90 2.77
C GLY A 102 -4.21 18.22 1.59
N ALA A 103 -4.14 16.90 1.51
CA ALA A 103 -4.85 16.06 0.54
C ALA A 103 -6.13 15.45 1.13
N LYS A 104 -7.10 15.15 0.27
CA LYS A 104 -8.39 14.54 0.61
C LYS A 104 -8.57 13.24 -0.14
N PHE A 105 -9.15 12.23 0.49
CA PHE A 105 -9.47 10.99 -0.19
C PHE A 105 -10.59 11.22 -1.21
N LEU A 106 -10.47 10.52 -2.35
CA LEU A 106 -11.52 10.40 -3.35
C LEU A 106 -12.19 9.03 -3.26
#